data_AF-A0A2E4ZVG0-F1
#
_entry.id   AF-A0A2E4ZVG0-F1
#
_cell.length_a   1.000
_cell.length_b   1.000
_cell.length_c   1.000
_cell.angle_alpha   90.00
_cell.angle_beta   90.00
_cell.angle_gamma   90.00
#
_symmetry.space_group_name_H-M   'P 1'
#
loop_
_entity.id
_entity.type
_entity.pdbx_description
1 polymer ?
#
loop_
_entity_poly.entity_id
_entity_poly.type
_entity_poly.pdbx_seq_one_letter_code
_entity_poly.pdbx_strand_id
1 'polypeptide(L)'
;MRKRRVGLIILFLTGIVTGVVWRHFNIAPFPQLHRWAHPKCEMPTTANIPERDATAIVLYRKNVPLFIDRHYFDSSETEIFDGSYLIQVQRHRTKNLNLLVQKDLIAYRILSEANDNTPFADWNRSNLRTKVQGAGCTHEIIIQKKLAPGEYFLPAGGPISACPLLIKVIDQGLPDLGFEVK
;
A
#
# COMPACT_ATOMS: atom_id res chain seq x y z
N MET A 1 -55.56 3.21 -14.58
CA MET A 1 -54.57 3.23 -13.47
C MET A 1 -53.50 2.13 -13.54
N ARG A 2 -53.81 0.90 -13.98
CA ARG A 2 -52.86 -0.25 -13.99
C ARG A 2 -51.58 -0.02 -14.83
N LYS A 3 -51.69 0.58 -16.02
CA LYS A 3 -50.54 0.87 -16.90
C LYS A 3 -49.52 1.86 -16.31
N ARG A 4 -49.97 2.83 -15.49
CA ARG A 4 -49.07 3.78 -14.80
C ARG A 4 -48.24 3.11 -13.70
N ARG A 5 -48.81 2.12 -12.99
CA ARG A 5 -48.10 1.37 -11.94
C ARG A 5 -47.01 0.47 -12.52
N VAL A 6 -47.28 -0.16 -13.67
CA VAL A 6 -46.29 -1.01 -14.36
C VAL A 6 -45.10 -0.17 -14.85
N GLY A 7 -45.36 1.02 -15.43
CA GLY A 7 -44.28 1.92 -15.85
C GLY A 7 -43.35 2.37 -14.71
N LEU A 8 -43.92 2.63 -13.53
CA LEU A 8 -43.16 3.00 -12.33
C LEU A 8 -42.26 1.86 -11.82
N ILE A 9 -42.76 0.63 -11.85
CA ILE A 9 -41.97 -0.54 -11.44
C ILE A 9 -40.81 -0.77 -12.39
N ILE A 10 -41.04 -0.65 -13.71
CA ILE A 10 -39.97 -0.80 -14.71
C ILE A 10 -38.87 0.25 -14.48
N LEU A 11 -39.27 1.51 -14.28
CA LEU A 11 -38.32 2.62 -14.08
C LEU A 11 -37.49 2.44 -12.80
N PHE A 12 -38.11 1.94 -11.73
CA PHE A 12 -37.43 1.60 -10.48
C PHE A 12 -36.42 0.46 -10.66
N LEU A 13 -36.81 -0.62 -11.34
CA LEU A 13 -35.92 -1.76 -11.61
C LEU A 13 -34.74 -1.36 -12.50
N THR A 14 -34.97 -0.54 -13.53
CA THR A 14 -33.86 -0.02 -14.36
C THR A 14 -32.91 0.83 -13.54
N GLY A 15 -33.40 1.64 -12.60
CA GLY A 15 -32.57 2.43 -11.69
C GLY A 15 -31.66 1.56 -10.82
N ILE A 16 -32.19 0.46 -10.26
CA ILE A 16 -31.42 -0.48 -9.45
C ILE A 16 -30.32 -1.14 -10.28
N VAL A 17 -30.66 -1.68 -11.46
CA VAL A 17 -29.67 -2.35 -12.33
C VAL A 17 -28.56 -1.39 -12.73
N THR A 18 -28.90 -0.17 -13.15
CA THR A 18 -27.91 0.85 -13.52
C THR A 18 -27.00 1.19 -12.32
N GLY A 19 -27.56 1.32 -11.12
CA GLY A 19 -26.79 1.58 -9.90
C GLY A 19 -25.83 0.44 -9.53
N VAL A 20 -26.25 -0.83 -9.70
CA VAL A 20 -25.38 -2.00 -9.48
C VAL A 20 -24.24 -2.04 -10.48
N VAL A 21 -24.52 -1.78 -11.76
CA VAL A 21 -23.50 -1.72 -12.82
C VAL A 21 -22.49 -0.60 -12.53
N TRP A 22 -22.95 0.61 -12.19
CA TRP A 22 -22.06 1.72 -11.82
C TRP A 22 -21.18 1.39 -10.62
N ARG A 23 -21.74 0.74 -9.58
CA ARG A 23 -20.97 0.28 -8.42
C ARG A 23 -19.92 -0.77 -8.79
N HIS A 24 -20.27 -1.72 -9.65
CA HIS A 24 -19.36 -2.79 -10.06
C HIS A 24 -18.17 -2.26 -10.87
N PHE A 25 -18.40 -1.30 -11.76
CA PHE A 25 -17.35 -0.69 -12.59
C PHE A 25 -16.71 0.56 -11.96
N ASN A 26 -17.11 0.92 -10.73
CA ASN A 26 -16.63 2.11 -10.02
C ASN A 26 -16.77 3.42 -10.84
N ILE A 27 -17.81 3.49 -11.69
CA ILE A 27 -18.11 4.66 -12.53
C ILE A 27 -19.03 5.56 -11.71
N ALA A 28 -18.48 6.61 -11.08
CA ALA A 28 -19.31 7.62 -10.46
C ALA A 28 -20.14 8.32 -11.55
N PRO A 29 -21.48 8.44 -11.41
CA PRO A 29 -22.34 9.01 -12.46
C PRO A 29 -22.05 10.48 -12.76
N PHE A 30 -21.35 11.16 -11.85
CA PHE A 30 -20.84 12.51 -12.04
C PHE A 30 -19.36 12.54 -11.66
N PRO A 31 -18.47 13.09 -12.50
CA PRO A 31 -17.05 13.26 -12.18
C PRO A 31 -16.82 14.00 -10.85
N GLN A 32 -17.77 14.86 -10.47
CA GLN A 32 -17.76 15.62 -9.22
C GLN A 32 -17.94 14.72 -7.98
N LEU A 33 -18.74 13.65 -8.08
CA LEU A 33 -18.94 12.70 -6.98
C LEU A 33 -17.77 11.74 -6.78
N HIS A 34 -16.96 11.49 -7.81
CA HIS A 34 -15.69 10.76 -7.66
C HIS A 34 -14.77 11.44 -6.63
N ARG A 35 -14.82 12.78 -6.54
CA ARG A 35 -14.07 13.56 -5.54
C ARG A 35 -14.61 13.40 -4.11
N TRP A 36 -15.88 13.02 -3.95
CA TRP A 36 -16.53 12.78 -2.65
C TRP A 36 -16.43 11.32 -2.22
N ALA A 37 -16.54 10.37 -3.16
CA ALA A 37 -16.35 8.93 -2.91
C ALA A 37 -14.89 8.58 -2.59
N HIS A 38 -13.96 9.37 -3.14
CA HIS A 38 -12.55 9.36 -2.77
C HIS A 38 -12.22 10.73 -2.17
N PRO A 39 -12.61 10.99 -0.90
CA PRO A 39 -12.17 12.20 -0.24
C PRO A 39 -10.65 12.23 -0.38
N LYS A 40 -10.11 13.34 -0.87
CA LYS A 40 -8.67 13.56 -0.76
C LYS A 40 -8.35 13.29 0.70
N CYS A 41 -7.50 12.29 0.99
CA CYS A 41 -6.72 12.35 2.21
C CYS A 41 -6.12 13.76 2.17
N GLU A 42 -6.58 14.63 3.06
CA GLU A 42 -6.07 15.99 3.15
C GLU A 42 -4.58 15.84 3.45
N MET A 43 -3.78 15.96 2.41
CA MET A 43 -2.38 16.29 2.58
C MET A 43 -2.38 17.59 3.36
N PRO A 44 -1.55 17.75 4.41
CA PRO A 44 -1.37 19.04 5.02
C PRO A 44 -1.02 20.04 3.91
N THR A 45 -1.95 20.92 3.58
CA THR A 45 -1.85 21.88 2.46
C THR A 45 -0.91 23.05 2.77
N THR A 46 0.12 22.80 3.57
CA THR A 46 1.06 23.79 4.08
C THR A 46 2.47 23.18 4.15
N ALA A 47 3.27 23.52 3.15
CA ALA A 47 4.65 24.00 3.31
C ALA A 47 5.70 23.20 4.13
N ASN A 48 5.49 21.92 4.45
CA ASN A 48 6.54 21.08 5.02
C ASN A 48 6.84 19.94 4.05
N ILE A 49 7.75 20.19 3.11
CA ILE A 49 8.39 19.10 2.37
C ILE A 49 9.03 18.21 3.44
N PRO A 50 8.68 16.92 3.52
CA PRO A 50 9.28 16.03 4.51
C PRO A 50 10.80 16.14 4.39
N GLU A 51 11.47 16.32 5.52
CA GLU A 51 12.92 16.45 5.60
C GLU A 51 13.60 15.36 4.77
N ARG A 52 14.77 15.66 4.21
CA ARG A 52 15.52 14.68 3.40
C ARG A 52 15.69 13.41 4.23
N ASP A 53 15.27 12.27 3.68
CA ASP A 53 15.31 10.95 4.36
C ASP A 53 14.25 10.71 5.45
N ALA A 54 13.16 11.48 5.46
CA ALA A 54 12.03 11.26 6.37
C ALA A 54 11.52 9.81 6.33
N THR A 55 11.28 9.27 7.52
CA THR A 55 10.82 7.90 7.75
C THR A 55 9.72 7.91 8.80
N ALA A 56 8.67 7.11 8.60
CA ALA A 56 7.61 6.91 9.58
C ALA A 56 7.29 5.42 9.71
N ILE A 57 6.88 4.99 10.90
CA ILE A 57 6.44 3.63 11.17
C ILE A 57 4.96 3.69 11.51
N VAL A 58 4.14 3.01 10.71
CA VAL A 58 2.68 2.98 10.88
C VAL A 58 2.16 1.56 10.77
N LEU A 59 1.04 1.26 11.43
CA LEU A 59 0.37 -0.03 11.23
C LEU A 59 -0.19 -0.08 9.79
N TYR A 60 0.12 -1.15 9.07
CA TYR A 60 -0.33 -1.32 7.69
C TYR A 60 -1.85 -1.50 7.58
N ARG A 61 -2.46 -0.82 6.61
CA ARG A 61 -3.85 -0.98 6.17
C ARG A 61 -3.95 -0.64 4.67
N LYS A 62 -4.88 -1.24 3.93
CA LYS A 62 -5.01 -1.05 2.45
C LYS A 62 -5.10 0.43 2.01
N ASN A 63 -5.70 1.30 2.82
CA ASN A 63 -5.86 2.74 2.50
C ASN A 63 -4.73 3.64 3.05
N VAL A 64 -3.63 3.06 3.54
CA VAL A 64 -2.44 3.80 3.97
C VAL A 64 -1.46 3.88 2.79
N PRO A 65 -0.93 5.06 2.44
CA PRO A 65 0.03 5.17 1.35
C PRO A 65 1.33 4.45 1.71
N LEU A 66 1.92 3.71 0.77
CA LEU A 66 3.19 3.01 1.00
C LEU A 66 4.41 3.93 1.13
N PHE A 67 4.31 5.14 0.60
CA PHE A 67 5.35 6.16 0.68
C PHE A 67 4.86 7.37 1.47
N ILE A 68 5.77 8.03 2.18
CA ILE A 68 5.42 9.21 2.99
C ILE A 68 5.06 10.43 2.13
N ASP A 69 5.62 10.52 0.92
CA ASP A 69 5.53 11.68 0.03
C ASP A 69 4.70 11.41 -1.25
N ARG A 70 4.08 10.22 -1.37
CA ARG A 70 3.31 9.81 -2.56
C ARG A 70 2.12 8.91 -2.22
N HIS A 71 1.05 9.07 -2.97
CA HIS A 71 -0.21 8.33 -2.83
C HIS A 71 -0.19 6.99 -3.58
N TYR A 72 0.63 6.05 -3.10
CA TYR A 72 0.66 4.68 -3.62
C TYR A 72 -0.10 3.79 -2.67
N PHE A 73 -1.25 3.27 -3.11
CA PHE A 73 -2.11 2.43 -2.28
C PHE A 73 -2.09 0.99 -2.77
N ASP A 74 -2.16 0.06 -1.84
CA ASP A 74 -2.34 -1.34 -2.16
C ASP A 74 -3.82 -1.61 -2.48
N SER A 75 -4.09 -1.96 -3.72
CA SER A 75 -5.42 -2.35 -4.19
C SER A 75 -5.56 -3.87 -4.31
N SER A 76 -4.69 -4.65 -3.68
CA SER A 76 -4.72 -6.11 -3.74
C SER A 76 -5.71 -6.72 -2.76
N GLU A 77 -6.12 -7.95 -3.06
CA GLU A 77 -6.99 -8.75 -2.17
C GLU A 77 -6.20 -9.68 -1.25
N THR A 78 -4.87 -9.57 -1.21
CA THR A 78 -4.06 -10.42 -0.33
C THR A 78 -4.00 -9.85 1.09
N GLU A 79 -4.13 -10.75 2.07
CA GLU A 79 -4.03 -10.45 3.51
C GLU A 79 -2.63 -10.73 4.06
N ILE A 80 -1.63 -10.97 3.19
CA ILE A 80 -0.26 -11.32 3.62
C ILE A 80 0.36 -10.25 4.54
N PHE A 81 -0.01 -8.99 4.33
CA PHE A 81 0.48 -7.85 5.08
C PHE A 81 -0.33 -7.55 6.34
N ASP A 82 -1.41 -8.27 6.62
CA ASP A 82 -2.26 -8.01 7.77
C ASP A 82 -1.47 -8.22 9.08
N GLY A 83 -1.62 -7.25 9.98
CA GLY A 83 -0.87 -7.17 11.23
C GLY A 83 0.59 -6.72 11.08
N SER A 84 1.02 -6.29 9.89
CA SER A 84 2.38 -5.79 9.66
C SER A 84 2.49 -4.30 9.96
N TYR A 85 3.70 -3.84 10.30
CA TYR A 85 4.08 -2.44 10.33
C TYR A 85 4.66 -2.04 8.99
N LEU A 86 4.25 -0.90 8.47
CA LEU A 86 4.80 -0.28 7.27
C LEU A 86 5.85 0.76 7.69
N ILE A 87 7.08 0.61 7.18
CA ILE A 87 8.12 1.62 7.25
C ILE A 87 7.97 2.50 6.01
N GLN A 88 7.30 3.63 6.17
CA GLN A 88 7.12 4.61 5.11
C GLN A 88 8.42 5.39 4.90
N VAL A 89 8.86 5.41 3.65
CA VAL A 89 10.00 6.22 3.18
C VAL A 89 9.56 7.10 2.02
N GLN A 90 10.41 8.04 1.62
CA GLN A 90 10.21 8.78 0.37
C GLN A 90 10.33 7.85 -0.84
N ARG A 91 9.49 8.06 -1.87
CA ARG A 91 9.50 7.24 -3.10
C ARG A 91 10.87 7.22 -3.78
N HIS A 92 11.63 8.29 -3.68
CA HIS A 92 12.94 8.42 -4.34
C HIS A 92 14.12 8.33 -3.36
N ARG A 93 13.90 7.75 -2.18
CA ARG A 93 14.99 7.51 -1.23
C ARG A 93 16.04 6.60 -1.86
N THR A 94 17.30 7.03 -1.85
CA THR A 94 18.45 6.25 -2.33
C THR A 94 19.26 5.63 -1.20
N LYS A 95 19.15 6.17 0.03
CA LYS A 95 19.85 5.63 1.20
C LYS A 95 19.20 4.35 1.71
N ASN A 96 20.04 3.39 2.07
CA ASN A 96 19.60 2.16 2.73
C ASN A 96 18.88 2.44 4.05
N LEU A 97 18.13 1.45 4.52
CA LEU A 97 17.49 1.45 5.83
C LEU A 97 18.32 0.60 6.78
N ASN A 98 18.67 1.15 7.94
CA ASN A 98 19.34 0.43 9.00
C ASN A 98 18.27 -0.05 9.97
N LEU A 99 18.07 -1.36 10.04
CA LEU A 99 17.06 -1.97 10.90
C LEU A 99 17.76 -2.70 12.05
N LEU A 100 17.51 -2.28 13.27
CA LEU A 100 17.87 -3.03 14.47
C LEU A 100 16.69 -3.94 14.81
N VAL A 101 16.91 -5.25 14.75
CA VAL A 101 15.90 -6.29 15.00
C VAL A 101 16.15 -6.89 16.37
N GLN A 102 15.12 -6.91 17.22
CA GLN A 102 15.20 -7.43 18.58
C GLN A 102 14.45 -8.76 18.75
N LYS A 103 13.55 -9.08 17.80
CA LYS A 103 12.75 -10.31 17.78
C LYS A 103 12.73 -10.89 16.37
N ASP A 104 12.46 -12.19 16.28
CA ASP A 104 12.24 -12.83 14.98
C ASP A 104 11.09 -12.16 14.23
N LEU A 105 11.37 -11.73 12.99
CA LEU A 105 10.40 -11.04 12.16
C LEU A 105 10.51 -11.45 10.69
N ILE A 106 9.47 -11.12 9.94
CA ILE A 106 9.44 -11.27 8.48
C ILE A 106 9.41 -9.89 7.87
N ALA A 107 10.44 -9.58 7.08
CA ALA A 107 10.49 -8.38 6.27
C ALA A 107 9.93 -8.69 4.88
N TYR A 108 8.98 -7.88 4.43
CA TYR A 108 8.41 -7.91 3.09
C TYR A 108 8.83 -6.68 2.32
N ARG A 109 9.18 -6.86 1.05
CA ARG A 109 9.32 -5.75 0.09
C ARG A 109 8.38 -5.96 -1.08
N ILE A 110 7.88 -4.85 -1.61
CA ILE A 110 7.07 -4.85 -2.83
C ILE A 110 7.86 -4.21 -3.96
N LEU A 111 8.24 -5.01 -4.95
CA LEU A 111 9.08 -4.60 -6.05
C LEU A 111 8.26 -4.19 -7.27
N SER A 112 8.83 -3.27 -8.04
CA SER A 112 8.37 -2.90 -9.37
C SER A 112 9.25 -3.61 -10.40
N GLU A 113 8.67 -4.10 -11.49
CA GLU A 113 9.44 -4.67 -12.61
C GLU A 113 10.31 -3.61 -13.31
N ALA A 114 9.94 -2.33 -13.20
CA ALA A 114 10.72 -1.22 -13.74
C ALA A 114 11.98 -0.87 -12.92
N ASN A 115 12.19 -1.50 -11.76
CA ASN A 115 13.37 -1.30 -10.92
C ASN A 115 14.46 -2.34 -11.23
N ASP A 116 15.69 -2.02 -10.84
CA ASP A 116 16.76 -3.00 -10.65
C ASP A 116 16.51 -3.75 -9.33
N ASN A 117 16.16 -5.03 -9.46
CA ASN A 117 15.84 -5.91 -8.35
C ASN A 117 17.02 -6.85 -7.98
N THR A 118 18.19 -6.69 -8.62
CA THR A 118 19.39 -7.48 -8.32
C THR A 118 19.82 -7.43 -6.83
N PRO A 119 19.65 -6.32 -6.08
CA PRO A 119 20.02 -6.29 -4.65
C PRO A 119 19.19 -7.21 -3.76
N PHE A 120 18.11 -7.80 -4.29
CA PHE A 120 17.21 -8.68 -3.55
C PHE A 120 17.28 -10.14 -4.03
N ALA A 121 18.34 -10.53 -4.74
CA ALA A 121 18.48 -11.88 -5.30
C ALA A 121 18.46 -13.00 -4.23
N ASP A 122 18.87 -12.68 -2.99
CA ASP A 122 18.87 -13.60 -1.85
C ASP A 122 17.52 -13.64 -1.09
N TRP A 123 16.51 -12.88 -1.54
CA TRP A 123 15.18 -12.86 -0.91
C TRP A 123 14.26 -13.90 -1.56
N ASN A 124 13.36 -14.44 -0.75
CA ASN A 124 12.40 -15.42 -1.23
C ASN A 124 11.23 -14.70 -1.92
N ARG A 125 10.97 -15.03 -3.19
CA ARG A 125 9.80 -14.54 -3.90
C ARG A 125 8.54 -15.26 -3.41
N SER A 126 7.49 -14.49 -3.14
CA SER A 126 6.17 -15.05 -2.85
C SER A 126 5.42 -15.38 -4.14
N ASN A 127 4.57 -16.41 -4.10
CA ASN A 127 3.64 -16.74 -5.18
C ASN A 127 2.42 -15.81 -5.21
N LEU A 128 2.21 -15.05 -4.15
CA LEU A 128 1.14 -14.05 -4.07
C LEU A 128 1.54 -12.80 -4.85
N ARG A 129 0.53 -12.17 -5.45
CA ARG A 129 0.67 -10.89 -6.13
C ARG A 129 -0.01 -9.80 -5.33
N THR A 130 0.58 -8.63 -5.34
CA THR A 130 -0.07 -7.39 -4.91
C THR A 130 -0.20 -6.46 -6.11
N LYS A 131 -0.94 -5.37 -5.96
CA LYS A 131 -1.04 -4.33 -6.97
C LYS A 131 -1.03 -3.00 -6.25
N VAL A 132 0.12 -2.37 -6.25
CA VAL A 132 0.31 -1.02 -5.71
C VAL A 132 0.58 -0.09 -6.87
N GLN A 133 -0.47 0.59 -7.34
CA GLN A 133 -0.37 1.48 -8.47
C GLN A 133 -0.13 2.92 -8.00
N GLY A 134 0.84 3.57 -8.61
CA GLY A 134 0.98 5.02 -8.51
C GLY A 134 1.36 5.64 -9.85
N ALA A 135 1.60 6.95 -9.86
CA ALA A 135 1.72 7.71 -11.10
C ALA A 135 2.92 7.31 -11.97
N GLY A 136 4.03 6.84 -11.38
CA GLY A 136 5.28 6.58 -12.10
C GLY A 136 5.70 5.12 -12.22
N CYS A 137 5.09 4.20 -11.47
CA CYS A 137 5.39 2.77 -11.51
C CYS A 137 4.31 1.98 -10.75
N THR A 138 4.27 0.67 -11.00
CA THR A 138 3.43 -0.26 -10.26
C THR A 138 4.31 -1.25 -9.52
N HIS A 139 4.05 -1.48 -8.23
CA HIS A 139 4.70 -2.53 -7.46
C HIS A 139 3.78 -3.74 -7.38
N GLU A 140 4.26 -4.90 -7.85
CA GLU A 140 3.44 -6.10 -7.99
C GLU A 140 4.10 -7.36 -7.41
N ILE A 141 5.43 -7.36 -7.31
CA ILE A 141 6.22 -8.53 -6.91
C ILE A 141 6.47 -8.46 -5.41
N ILE A 142 6.02 -9.47 -4.67
CA ILE A 142 6.27 -9.58 -3.24
C ILE A 142 7.49 -10.47 -3.02
N ILE A 143 8.47 -9.96 -2.28
CA ILE A 143 9.59 -10.74 -1.77
C ILE A 143 9.61 -10.67 -0.25
N GLN A 144 10.21 -11.67 0.39
CA GLN A 144 10.29 -11.76 1.84
C GLN A 144 11.63 -12.32 2.32
N LYS A 145 12.05 -11.88 3.51
CA LYS A 145 13.21 -12.40 4.22
C LYS A 145 12.89 -12.51 5.71
N LYS A 146 13.19 -13.67 6.30
CA LYS A 146 13.13 -13.85 7.77
C LYS A 146 14.37 -13.20 8.36
N LEU A 147 14.19 -12.35 9.37
CA LEU A 147 15.28 -11.69 10.09
C LEU A 147 15.24 -12.17 11.54
N ALA A 148 16.38 -12.66 12.01
CA ALA A 148 16.60 -12.98 13.42
C ALA A 148 17.04 -11.68 14.16
N PRO A 149 17.14 -11.67 15.49
CA PRO A 149 17.69 -10.53 16.21
C PRO A 149 19.10 -10.17 15.72
N GLY A 150 19.33 -8.88 15.45
CA GLY A 150 20.58 -8.36 14.89
C GLY A 150 20.41 -7.04 14.15
N GLU A 151 21.50 -6.52 13.58
CA GLU A 151 21.49 -5.32 12.74
C GLU A 151 21.49 -5.68 11.25
N TYR A 152 20.62 -5.03 10.49
CA TYR A 152 20.45 -5.29 9.06
C TYR A 152 20.51 -4.01 8.24
N PHE A 153 21.28 -4.06 7.16
CA PHE A 153 21.36 -3.02 6.14
C PHE A 153 20.47 -3.42 4.97
N LEU A 154 19.30 -2.80 4.87
CA LEU A 154 18.31 -3.15 3.85
C LEU A 154 18.38 -2.15 2.68
N PRO A 155 18.64 -2.61 1.44
CA PRO A 155 18.68 -1.75 0.27
C PRO A 155 17.38 -0.95 0.10
N ALA A 156 17.49 0.32 -0.31
CA ALA A 156 16.31 1.15 -0.57
C ALA A 156 15.47 0.63 -1.76
N GLY A 157 16.13 0.00 -2.74
CA GLY A 157 15.60 -0.26 -4.08
C GLY A 157 15.97 0.86 -5.06
N GLY A 158 15.54 0.75 -6.32
CA GLY A 158 15.79 1.76 -7.35
C GLY A 158 15.96 1.15 -8.74
N PRO A 159 16.28 1.94 -9.77
CA PRO A 159 16.50 3.38 -9.71
C PRO A 159 15.20 4.20 -9.81
N ILE A 160 14.08 3.62 -10.23
CA ILE A 160 12.83 4.36 -10.50
C ILE A 160 12.11 4.75 -9.20
N SER A 161 12.12 3.86 -8.21
CA SER A 161 11.51 4.07 -6.90
C SER A 161 12.18 3.22 -5.82
N ALA A 162 12.13 3.66 -4.57
CA ALA A 162 12.38 2.81 -3.42
C ALA A 162 11.32 1.70 -3.36
N CYS A 163 11.70 0.55 -2.81
CA CYS A 163 10.81 -0.59 -2.59
C CYS A 163 10.16 -0.46 -1.21
N PRO A 164 8.83 -0.36 -1.07
CA PRO A 164 8.15 -0.31 0.23
C PRO A 164 8.56 -1.48 1.13
N LEU A 165 8.71 -1.21 2.43
CA LEU A 165 9.13 -2.20 3.44
C LEU A 165 8.02 -2.40 4.48
N LEU A 166 7.56 -3.64 4.64
CA LEU A 166 6.63 -4.04 5.68
C LEU A 166 7.30 -5.07 6.60
N ILE A 167 7.01 -4.99 7.89
CA ILE A 167 7.60 -5.81 8.94
C ILE A 167 6.49 -6.51 9.71
N LYS A 168 6.53 -7.83 9.77
CA LYS A 168 5.61 -8.65 10.58
C LYS A 168 6.37 -9.33 11.70
N VAL A 169 6.01 -9.01 12.94
CA VAL A 169 6.60 -9.64 14.13
C VAL A 169 6.00 -11.03 14.31
N ILE A 170 6.84 -12.05 14.48
CA ILE A 170 6.38 -13.45 14.60
C ILE A 170 5.81 -13.73 16.00
N ASP A 171 6.38 -13.11 17.04
CA ASP A 171 5.94 -13.28 18.43
C ASP A 171 5.14 -12.06 18.93
N GLN A 172 3.83 -12.23 19.08
CA GLN A 172 2.88 -11.18 19.45
C GLN A 172 2.70 -10.99 20.97
N GLY A 173 3.49 -11.69 21.80
CA GLY A 173 3.29 -11.72 23.26
C GLY A 173 3.65 -10.44 24.03
N LEU A 174 4.34 -9.47 23.42
CA LEU A 174 4.84 -8.26 24.08
C LEU A 174 4.44 -6.99 23.31
N PRO A 175 4.09 -5.89 23.99
CA PRO A 175 3.63 -4.63 23.37
C PRO A 175 4.72 -3.87 22.60
N ASP A 176 5.97 -4.33 22.68
CA ASP A 176 7.12 -3.76 21.99
C ASP A 176 7.17 -4.19 20.52
N LEU A 177 7.37 -3.20 19.63
CA LEU A 177 7.56 -3.33 18.18
C LEU A 177 8.61 -4.38 17.82
N GLY A 178 9.63 -4.56 18.66
CA GLY A 178 10.68 -5.57 18.44
C GLY A 178 11.64 -5.21 17.31
N PHE A 179 11.59 -3.97 16.80
CA PHE A 179 12.55 -3.42 15.86
C PHE A 179 12.63 -1.89 15.97
N GLU A 180 13.74 -1.32 15.50
CA GLU A 180 14.00 0.12 15.42
C GLU A 180 14.63 0.45 14.06
N VAL A 181 14.25 1.59 13.48
CA VAL A 181 14.87 2.10 12.24
C VAL A 181 15.82 3.24 12.62
N LYS A 182 17.11 3.06 12.30
CA LYS A 182 18.18 4.03 12.54
C LYS A 182 18.47 4.89 11.31
#